data_AF-A0AAY5L633-F1
#
_entry.id   AF-A0AAY5L633-F1
#
_cell.length_a   1.000
_cell.length_b   1.000
_cell.length_c   1.000
_cell.angle_alpha   90.00
_cell.angle_beta   90.00
_cell.angle_gamma   90.00
#
_symmetry.space_group_name_H-M   'P 1'
#
loop_
_entity.id
_entity.type
_entity.pdbx_description
1 polymer ?
#
loop_
_entity_poly.entity_id
_entity_poly.type
_entity_poly.pdbx_seq_one_letter_code
_entity_poly.pdbx_strand_id
1 'polypeptide(L)'
;MKVLIVLTALSCVLVESLMFQPLDCADIYNSGSGHSGVYRIYPAGPNSPRYVYCDMDTQGGKWTVFQRRMDGTVNFFRGWEEYKNGFGHAAGEYWLGEDPFQTGQYWLGEDPFQTGQYWLGLETIHLLTLKKNYELRVDIEDFNGQRVYANYTSFSLSPQAVNAEVDGYRLHVSGFRNGGAGDSLGHVSGSKFSTFDKDQDSNSGNCASVYGGGFWFNNCLYTNPNGFYLWGLTRTDGCSWYTWKNTWEGIKSISMKIRPVFLSQFGLEINQLTEDKPQSSKCIIRSPPLSLSVCPDSETTYPKAPSTLCVWA
;
A
#
# COMPACT_ATOMS: atom_id res chain seq x y z
N MET A 1 19.00 -31.31 29.15
CA MET A 1 19.35 -30.30 28.11
C MET A 1 18.34 -30.18 26.97
N LYS A 2 17.74 -31.27 26.45
CA LYS A 2 16.75 -31.17 25.34
C LYS A 2 15.45 -30.42 25.68
N VAL A 3 14.95 -30.53 26.92
CA VAL A 3 13.69 -29.87 27.36
C VAL A 3 13.86 -28.35 27.54
N LEU A 4 15.05 -27.88 27.94
CA LEU A 4 15.31 -26.46 28.17
C LEU A 4 15.39 -25.67 26.85
N ILE A 5 15.94 -26.29 25.79
CA ILE A 5 16.03 -25.70 24.44
C ILE A 5 14.65 -25.52 23.81
N VAL A 6 13.73 -26.47 24.05
CA VAL A 6 12.35 -26.39 23.55
C VAL A 6 11.55 -25.28 24.25
N LEU A 7 11.74 -25.10 25.56
CA LEU A 7 11.12 -24.00 26.31
C LEU A 7 11.61 -22.62 25.86
N THR A 8 12.92 -22.46 25.62
CA THR A 8 13.49 -21.20 25.11
C THR A 8 13.05 -20.89 23.67
N ALA A 9 12.92 -21.92 22.83
CA ALA A 9 12.43 -21.77 21.47
C ALA A 9 10.93 -21.44 21.43
N LEU A 10 10.11 -22.07 22.27
CA LEU A 10 8.68 -21.71 22.41
C LEU A 10 8.50 -20.29 22.92
N SER A 11 9.31 -19.82 23.89
CA SER A 11 9.25 -18.44 24.33
C SER A 11 9.69 -17.45 23.25
N CYS A 12 10.66 -17.81 22.41
CA CYS A 12 11.11 -16.98 21.29
C CYS A 12 10.03 -16.85 20.19
N VAL A 13 9.36 -17.96 19.86
CA VAL A 13 8.25 -18.00 18.88
C VAL A 13 7.02 -17.25 19.40
N LEU A 14 6.71 -17.34 20.69
CA LEU A 14 5.63 -16.55 21.31
C LEU A 14 5.93 -15.04 21.27
N VAL A 15 7.19 -14.63 21.48
CA VAL A 15 7.61 -13.22 21.40
C VAL A 15 7.56 -12.68 19.97
N GLU A 16 7.88 -13.47 18.94
CA GLU A 16 7.73 -13.08 17.52
C GLU A 16 6.24 -12.90 17.12
N SER A 17 5.33 -13.73 17.66
CA SER A 17 3.89 -13.63 17.37
C SER A 17 3.20 -12.40 17.98
N LEU A 18 3.79 -11.80 19.02
CA LEU A 18 3.25 -10.64 19.73
C LEU A 18 3.59 -9.28 19.08
N MET A 19 4.39 -9.27 18.00
CA MET A 19 4.83 -8.05 17.32
C MET A 19 4.39 -7.94 15.85
N PHE A 20 3.46 -8.77 15.38
CA PHE A 20 2.98 -8.67 14.00
C PHE A 20 2.22 -7.35 13.77
N GLN A 21 2.89 -6.42 13.08
CA GLN A 21 2.38 -5.11 12.68
C GLN A 21 2.20 -5.08 11.17
N PRO A 22 1.04 -5.51 10.65
CA PRO A 22 0.82 -5.53 9.22
C PRO A 22 0.94 -4.12 8.65
N LEU A 23 1.73 -3.97 7.59
CA LEU A 23 1.86 -2.68 6.92
C LEU A 23 0.59 -2.35 6.14
N ASP A 24 0.02 -3.36 5.50
CA ASP A 24 -1.06 -3.25 4.52
C ASP A 24 -1.96 -4.52 4.56
N CYS A 25 -3.01 -4.52 3.75
CA CYS A 25 -3.93 -5.65 3.63
C CYS A 25 -3.29 -6.91 3.03
N ALA A 26 -2.17 -6.82 2.30
CA ALA A 26 -1.49 -7.99 1.81
C ALA A 26 -0.79 -8.74 2.95
N ASP A 27 -0.20 -8.02 3.92
CA ASP A 27 0.39 -8.63 5.11
C ASP A 27 -0.69 -9.34 5.95
N ILE A 28 -1.86 -8.71 6.11
CA ILE A 28 -3.03 -9.31 6.78
C ILE A 28 -3.50 -10.58 6.06
N TYR A 29 -3.58 -10.54 4.73
CA TYR A 29 -3.96 -11.71 3.94
C TYR A 29 -2.95 -12.86 4.13
N ASN A 30 -1.65 -12.52 4.09
CA ASN A 30 -0.58 -13.50 4.24
C ASN A 30 -0.48 -14.08 5.66
N SER A 31 -1.00 -13.38 6.68
CA SER A 31 -1.11 -13.92 8.05
C SER A 31 -2.31 -14.86 8.25
N GLY A 32 -3.11 -15.10 7.22
CA GLY A 32 -4.22 -16.06 7.21
C GLY A 32 -5.62 -15.46 7.22
N SER A 33 -5.76 -14.12 7.19
CA SER A 33 -7.06 -13.45 7.13
C SER A 33 -7.53 -13.28 5.68
N GLY A 34 -8.38 -14.19 5.20
CA GLY A 34 -8.84 -14.24 3.81
C GLY A 34 -10.15 -13.50 3.49
N HIS A 35 -10.79 -12.86 4.47
CA HIS A 35 -12.11 -12.24 4.30
C HIS A 35 -12.02 -10.72 4.12
N SER A 36 -12.91 -10.15 3.30
CA SER A 36 -13.03 -8.69 3.23
C SER A 36 -13.59 -8.13 4.54
N GLY A 37 -13.07 -6.97 4.96
CA GLY A 37 -13.47 -6.38 6.24
C GLY A 37 -12.57 -5.23 6.66
N VAL A 38 -12.84 -4.68 7.84
CA VAL A 38 -12.03 -3.60 8.39
C VAL A 38 -10.96 -4.17 9.29
N TYR A 39 -9.71 -3.80 9.00
CA TYR A 39 -8.54 -4.28 9.71
C TYR A 39 -7.67 -3.11 10.18
N ARG A 40 -6.78 -3.42 11.12
CA ARG A 40 -5.81 -2.48 11.66
C ARG A 40 -4.44 -2.69 11.00
N ILE A 41 -3.86 -1.63 10.46
CA ILE A 41 -2.52 -1.59 9.87
C ILE A 41 -1.64 -0.56 10.58
N TYR A 42 -0.32 -0.65 10.40
CA TYR A 42 0.67 0.20 11.08
C TYR A 42 1.68 0.89 10.14
N PRO A 43 1.25 1.76 9.20
CA PRO A 43 2.16 2.41 8.25
C PRO A 43 3.17 3.36 8.89
N ALA A 44 2.83 4.01 9.99
CA ALA A 44 3.72 4.91 10.73
C ALA A 44 4.42 4.22 11.92
N GLY A 45 4.21 2.91 12.12
CA GLY A 45 4.79 2.13 13.23
C GLY A 45 3.80 1.78 14.35
N PRO A 46 4.29 1.14 15.44
CA PRO A 46 3.48 0.50 16.49
C PRO A 46 2.40 1.38 17.12
N ASN A 47 2.73 2.64 17.32
CA ASN A 47 1.95 3.57 18.15
C ASN A 47 0.94 4.38 17.33
N SER A 48 0.89 4.18 16.02
CA SER A 48 0.08 4.97 15.10
C SER A 48 -0.76 4.05 14.20
N PRO A 49 -1.69 3.27 14.78
CA PRO A 49 -2.55 2.39 14.00
C PRO A 49 -3.45 3.19 13.06
N ARG A 50 -3.84 2.55 11.95
CA ARG A 50 -4.86 3.02 11.02
C ARG A 50 -5.85 1.90 10.73
N TYR A 51 -7.12 2.22 10.72
CA TYR A 51 -8.18 1.28 10.34
C TYR A 51 -8.48 1.44 8.85
N VAL A 52 -8.44 0.34 8.11
CA VAL A 52 -8.63 0.31 6.66
C VAL A 52 -9.58 -0.81 6.29
N TYR A 53 -10.38 -0.59 5.24
CA TYR A 53 -11.09 -1.69 4.61
C TYR A 53 -10.14 -2.47 3.71
N CYS A 54 -9.97 -3.76 4.02
CA CYS A 54 -9.28 -4.70 3.16
C CYS A 54 -10.29 -5.42 2.28
N ASP A 55 -10.10 -5.29 0.97
CA ASP A 55 -10.85 -6.04 -0.02
C ASP A 55 -10.03 -7.26 -0.42
N MET A 56 -10.49 -8.42 0.08
CA MET A 56 -9.85 -9.72 -0.14
C MET A 56 -10.51 -10.52 -1.27
N ASP A 57 -11.63 -10.05 -1.80
CA ASP A 57 -12.43 -10.78 -2.79
C ASP A 57 -12.09 -10.34 -4.22
N THR A 58 -11.77 -9.07 -4.44
CA THR A 58 -11.58 -8.54 -5.79
C THR A 58 -10.25 -9.00 -6.40
N GLN A 59 -10.31 -9.75 -7.50
CA GLN A 59 -9.15 -10.08 -8.35
C GLN A 59 -7.91 -10.56 -7.57
N GLY A 60 -8.07 -11.55 -6.69
CA GLY A 60 -6.99 -12.09 -5.85
C GLY A 60 -6.73 -11.33 -4.55
N GLY A 61 -7.63 -10.40 -4.19
CA GLY A 61 -7.67 -9.75 -2.89
C GLY A 61 -6.46 -8.87 -2.60
N LYS A 62 -6.16 -8.70 -1.30
CA LYS A 62 -5.00 -7.96 -0.76
C LYS A 62 -5.05 -6.46 -1.02
N TRP A 63 -6.22 -5.92 -1.31
CA TRP A 63 -6.39 -4.50 -1.60
C TRP A 63 -6.59 -3.71 -0.31
N THR A 64 -5.77 -2.67 -0.13
CA THR A 64 -5.94 -1.66 0.91
C THR A 64 -6.72 -0.50 0.33
N VAL A 65 -7.98 -0.32 0.75
CA VAL A 65 -8.79 0.82 0.33
C VAL A 65 -8.31 2.07 1.07
N PHE A 66 -8.10 3.17 0.33
CA PHE A 66 -7.68 4.44 0.93
C PHE A 66 -8.68 5.59 0.68
N GLN A 67 -9.60 5.42 -0.25
CA GLN A 67 -10.71 6.34 -0.47
C GLN A 67 -11.94 5.52 -0.83
N ARG A 68 -13.08 5.83 -0.21
CA ARG A 68 -14.38 5.23 -0.54
C ARG A 68 -15.52 6.24 -0.47
N ARG A 69 -16.37 6.29 -1.51
CA ARG A 69 -17.67 6.98 -1.58
C ARG A 69 -18.78 6.01 -1.95
N MET A 70 -19.98 6.16 -1.37
CA MET A 70 -21.13 5.30 -1.69
C MET A 70 -22.52 5.88 -1.38
N ASP A 71 -22.64 6.82 -0.45
CA ASP A 71 -23.96 7.30 0.00
C ASP A 71 -24.01 8.79 0.36
N GLY A 72 -22.87 9.50 0.34
CA GLY A 72 -22.80 10.93 0.65
C GLY A 72 -22.89 11.30 2.14
N THR A 73 -22.87 10.34 3.06
CA THR A 73 -22.86 10.56 4.52
C THR A 73 -21.68 11.36 5.05
N VAL A 74 -20.49 11.24 4.43
CA VAL A 74 -19.28 11.95 4.84
C VAL A 74 -19.02 13.14 3.91
N ASN A 75 -18.78 14.31 4.50
CA ASN A 75 -18.38 15.51 3.77
C ASN A 75 -16.89 15.43 3.39
N PHE A 76 -16.60 15.51 2.09
CA PHE A 76 -15.23 15.55 1.52
C PHE A 76 -14.74 16.97 1.23
N PHE A 77 -15.58 18.01 1.36
CA PHE A 77 -15.13 19.40 1.31
C PHE A 77 -14.45 19.75 2.63
N ARG A 78 -13.16 19.38 2.74
CA ARG A 78 -12.32 19.43 3.94
C ARG A 78 -11.02 20.18 3.68
N GLY A 79 -10.42 20.68 4.76
CA GLY A 79 -9.17 21.44 4.69
C GLY A 79 -7.93 20.56 4.54
N TRP A 80 -6.76 21.19 4.42
CA TRP A 80 -5.48 20.51 4.18
C TRP A 80 -5.14 19.51 5.28
N GLU A 81 -5.24 19.92 6.54
CA GLU A 81 -4.87 19.07 7.69
C GLU A 81 -5.75 17.82 7.79
N GLU A 82 -7.03 17.91 7.43
CA GLU A 82 -7.93 16.76 7.40
C GLU A 82 -7.55 15.79 6.27
N TYR A 83 -7.25 16.31 5.07
CA TYR A 83 -6.78 15.47 3.96
C TYR A 83 -5.41 14.85 4.22
N LYS A 84 -4.54 15.54 4.95
CA LYS A 84 -3.22 15.04 5.36
C LYS A 84 -3.35 13.86 6.32
N ASN A 85 -4.16 14.02 7.37
CA ASN A 85 -4.27 13.05 8.46
C ASN A 85 -5.29 11.92 8.18
N GLY A 86 -6.31 12.20 7.36
CA GLY A 86 -7.43 11.30 7.10
C GLY A 86 -8.71 11.72 7.82
N PHE A 87 -9.86 11.31 7.27
CA PHE A 87 -11.19 11.58 7.83
C PHE A 87 -12.21 10.51 7.41
N GLY A 88 -13.33 10.44 8.13
CA GLY A 88 -14.32 9.37 7.96
C GLY A 88 -13.88 8.07 8.63
N HIS A 89 -14.66 7.01 8.44
CA HIS A 89 -14.41 5.71 9.09
C HIS A 89 -14.50 4.56 8.09
N ALA A 90 -13.61 3.58 8.22
CA ALA A 90 -13.59 2.40 7.35
C ALA A 90 -14.72 1.41 7.71
N ALA A 91 -14.97 1.21 9.01
CA ALA A 91 -16.23 0.67 9.50
C ALA A 91 -17.20 1.86 9.58
N GLY A 92 -18.47 1.70 9.22
CA GLY A 92 -19.46 2.78 9.16
C GLY A 92 -19.74 3.44 10.51
N GLU A 93 -20.87 4.15 10.61
CA GLU A 93 -21.26 4.84 11.85
C GLU A 93 -21.48 3.84 13.00
N TYR A 94 -20.83 4.10 14.15
CA TYR A 94 -21.04 3.37 15.41
C TYR A 94 -22.00 4.16 16.30
N TRP A 95 -22.90 3.49 17.03
CA TRP A 95 -23.68 4.15 18.09
C TRP A 95 -22.78 4.40 19.32
N LEU A 96 -22.88 5.61 19.89
CA LEU A 96 -22.09 6.04 21.06
C LEU A 96 -22.26 5.07 22.24
N GLY A 97 -21.21 4.31 22.57
CA GLY A 97 -21.15 3.52 23.80
C GLY A 97 -20.18 2.34 23.78
N GLU A 98 -19.85 1.80 22.61
CA GLU A 98 -18.99 0.62 22.49
C GLU A 98 -17.91 0.94 21.46
N ASP A 99 -16.68 1.26 21.89
CA ASP A 99 -15.50 1.12 21.02
C ASP A 99 -15.12 -0.37 21.04
N PRO A 100 -15.43 -1.15 19.99
CA PRO A 100 -15.13 -2.57 19.96
C PRO A 100 -13.63 -2.86 19.88
N PHE A 101 -12.81 -1.84 19.57
CA PHE A 101 -11.36 -1.99 19.52
C PHE A 101 -10.67 -1.79 20.88
N GLN A 102 -11.39 -1.32 21.91
CA GLN A 102 -10.90 -1.35 23.30
C GLN A 102 -11.24 -2.65 24.03
N THR A 103 -12.33 -3.33 23.67
CA THR A 103 -12.86 -4.46 24.45
C THR A 103 -12.23 -5.82 24.11
N GLY A 104 -11.38 -5.91 23.08
CA GLY A 104 -10.64 -7.13 22.76
C GLY A 104 -11.52 -8.32 22.37
N GLN A 105 -12.79 -8.09 22.05
CA GLN A 105 -13.68 -9.13 21.56
C GLN A 105 -13.44 -9.35 20.06
N TYR A 106 -12.93 -10.54 19.73
CA TYR A 106 -12.94 -11.06 18.38
C TYR A 106 -14.39 -11.18 17.90
N TRP A 107 -14.71 -10.53 16.79
CA TRP A 107 -16.01 -10.64 16.14
C TRP A 107 -16.24 -12.07 15.62
N LEU A 108 -17.09 -12.82 16.31
CA LEU A 108 -17.73 -14.04 15.81
C LEU A 108 -19.22 -13.72 15.62
N GLY A 109 -19.59 -13.14 14.49
CA GLY A 109 -21.01 -12.86 14.24
C GLY A 109 -21.26 -12.13 12.92
N GLU A 110 -22.15 -12.70 12.13
CA GLU A 110 -22.66 -12.18 10.86
C GLU A 110 -23.51 -10.92 11.05
N ASP A 111 -22.89 -9.76 11.26
CA ASP A 111 -23.59 -8.48 11.16
C ASP A 111 -23.16 -7.75 9.87
N PRO A 112 -24.06 -7.50 8.89
CA PRO A 112 -23.75 -6.86 7.61
C PRO A 112 -23.50 -5.34 7.72
N PHE A 113 -22.95 -4.88 8.84
CA PHE A 113 -22.97 -3.47 9.22
C PHE A 113 -21.90 -2.64 8.48
N GLN A 114 -22.34 -2.09 7.35
CA GLN A 114 -21.85 -0.92 6.60
C GLN A 114 -20.35 -0.63 6.68
N THR A 115 -19.65 -0.85 5.56
CA THR A 115 -18.38 -0.18 5.29
C THR A 115 -18.61 1.31 5.13
N GLY A 116 -17.82 2.15 5.80
CA GLY A 116 -18.01 3.60 5.77
C GLY A 116 -17.33 4.29 4.58
N GLN A 117 -17.66 5.57 4.40
CA GLN A 117 -16.93 6.46 3.51
C GLN A 117 -15.75 7.09 4.28
N TYR A 118 -14.59 7.14 3.65
CA TYR A 118 -13.42 7.72 4.29
C TYR A 118 -12.34 8.09 3.29
N TRP A 119 -11.40 8.89 3.79
CA TRP A 119 -10.11 9.19 3.19
C TRP A 119 -9.02 8.81 4.20
N LEU A 120 -8.09 7.95 3.81
CA LEU A 120 -7.07 7.38 4.70
C LEU A 120 -6.03 8.40 5.20
N GLY A 121 -5.87 9.50 4.48
CA GLY A 121 -4.87 10.52 4.76
C GLY A 121 -3.65 10.42 3.84
N LEU A 122 -3.25 11.55 3.27
CA LEU A 122 -2.11 11.64 2.35
C LEU A 122 -0.81 11.14 2.98
N GLU A 123 -0.59 11.43 4.26
CA GLU A 123 0.60 10.99 4.98
C GLU A 123 0.67 9.46 5.05
N THR A 124 -0.44 8.82 5.41
CA THR A 124 -0.54 7.36 5.47
C THR A 124 -0.30 6.74 4.09
N ILE A 125 -0.92 7.29 3.04
CA ILE A 125 -0.79 6.79 1.67
C ILE A 125 0.66 6.95 1.18
N HIS A 126 1.29 8.09 1.45
CA HIS A 126 2.70 8.32 1.13
C HIS A 126 3.60 7.29 1.83
N LEU A 127 3.46 7.10 3.13
CA LEU A 127 4.23 6.12 3.91
C LEU A 127 4.08 4.69 3.39
N LEU A 128 2.88 4.29 2.97
CA LEU A 128 2.66 3.00 2.31
C LEU A 128 3.50 2.93 1.03
N THR A 129 3.32 3.90 0.13
CA THR A 129 3.98 3.92 -1.19
C THR A 129 5.50 4.13 -1.16
N LEU A 130 6.05 4.60 -0.02
CA LEU A 130 7.50 4.63 0.21
C LEU A 130 8.09 3.26 0.57
N LYS A 131 7.31 2.41 1.25
CA LYS A 131 7.80 1.14 1.81
C LYS A 131 7.72 -0.02 0.84
N LYS A 132 6.72 -0.03 -0.05
CA LYS A 132 6.53 -1.03 -1.10
C LYS A 132 6.07 -0.34 -2.39
N ASN A 133 6.25 -1.00 -3.52
CA ASN A 133 5.66 -0.58 -4.78
C ASN A 133 4.21 -1.05 -4.87
N TYR A 134 3.29 -0.18 -5.26
CA TYR A 134 1.87 -0.50 -5.33
C TYR A 134 1.30 -0.30 -6.72
N GLU A 135 0.35 -1.16 -7.08
CA GLU A 135 -0.62 -0.90 -8.14
C GLU A 135 -1.85 -0.24 -7.54
N LEU A 136 -2.53 0.58 -8.35
CA LEU A 136 -3.78 1.24 -8.00
C LEU A 136 -4.92 0.67 -8.82
N ARG A 137 -6.06 0.47 -8.17
CA ARG A 137 -7.33 0.17 -8.81
C ARG A 137 -8.40 1.16 -8.31
N VAL A 138 -9.19 1.66 -9.24
CA VAL A 138 -10.34 2.53 -8.98
C VAL A 138 -11.58 1.81 -9.47
N ASP A 139 -12.43 1.37 -8.56
CA ASP A 139 -13.73 0.77 -8.89
C ASP A 139 -14.82 1.84 -8.86
N ILE A 140 -15.71 1.82 -9.84
CA ILE A 140 -16.72 2.85 -10.07
C ILE A 140 -18.06 2.19 -10.39
N GLU A 141 -19.15 2.73 -9.84
CA GLU A 141 -20.53 2.31 -10.11
C GLU A 141 -21.44 3.53 -10.34
N ASP A 142 -22.32 3.48 -11.36
CA ASP A 142 -23.34 4.51 -11.58
C ASP A 142 -24.69 4.13 -10.95
N PHE A 143 -25.66 5.05 -11.04
CA PHE A 143 -27.02 4.83 -10.55
C PHE A 143 -27.85 3.83 -11.37
N ASN A 144 -27.36 3.43 -12.54
CA ASN A 144 -27.96 2.35 -13.34
C ASN A 144 -27.39 0.97 -12.97
N GLY A 145 -26.43 0.90 -12.05
CA GLY A 145 -25.78 -0.34 -11.61
C GLY A 145 -24.66 -0.82 -12.54
N GLN A 146 -24.21 -0.01 -13.51
CA GLN A 146 -23.05 -0.34 -14.31
C GLN A 146 -21.78 -0.17 -13.48
N ARG A 147 -20.94 -1.21 -13.45
CA ARG A 147 -19.67 -1.23 -12.69
C ARG A 147 -18.50 -1.33 -13.65
N VAL A 148 -17.55 -0.41 -13.51
CA VAL A 148 -16.31 -0.37 -14.31
C VAL A 148 -15.12 -0.12 -13.39
N TYR A 149 -13.91 -0.27 -13.93
CA TYR A 149 -12.71 0.06 -13.18
C TYR A 149 -11.61 0.68 -14.05
N ALA A 150 -10.70 1.40 -13.39
CA ALA A 150 -9.41 1.82 -13.92
C ALA A 150 -8.30 1.15 -13.11
N ASN A 151 -7.26 0.65 -13.77
CA ASN A 151 -6.10 0.04 -13.10
C ASN A 151 -4.81 0.72 -13.58
N TYR A 152 -3.85 0.88 -12.67
CA TYR A 152 -2.54 1.46 -12.92
C TYR A 152 -1.49 0.57 -12.28
N THR A 153 -0.51 0.10 -13.04
CA THR A 153 0.51 -0.83 -12.53
C THR A 153 1.49 -0.19 -11.55
N SER A 154 1.56 1.15 -11.50
CA SER A 154 2.38 1.88 -10.55
C SER A 154 1.62 3.08 -9.99
N PHE A 155 1.64 3.22 -8.67
CA PHE A 155 1.08 4.34 -7.92
C PHE A 155 1.99 4.70 -6.75
N SER A 156 2.28 5.99 -6.62
CA SER A 156 3.02 6.54 -5.48
C SER A 156 2.70 8.02 -5.27
N LEU A 157 2.89 8.49 -4.04
CA LEU A 157 2.83 9.91 -3.70
C LEU A 157 4.23 10.40 -3.34
N SER A 158 4.72 11.45 -4.01
CA SER A 158 6.01 12.08 -3.75
C SER A 158 7.18 11.10 -3.50
N PRO A 159 7.43 10.10 -4.39
CA PRO A 159 8.34 8.98 -4.12
C PRO A 159 9.83 9.37 -3.95
N GLN A 160 10.24 10.56 -4.42
CA GLN A 160 11.61 11.08 -4.25
C GLN A 160 11.69 12.32 -3.35
N ALA A 161 10.60 12.70 -2.69
CA ALA A 161 10.61 13.88 -1.85
C ALA A 161 11.32 13.62 -0.52
N VAL A 162 12.17 14.56 -0.09
CA VAL A 162 12.71 14.59 1.28
C VAL A 162 11.59 14.88 2.28
N ASN A 163 10.64 15.72 1.89
CA ASN A 163 9.43 16.03 2.65
C ASN A 163 8.23 16.06 1.69
N ALA A 164 7.33 15.08 1.81
CA ALA A 164 6.17 14.95 0.93
C ALA A 164 5.17 16.09 1.09
N GLU A 165 4.99 16.65 2.28
CA GLU A 165 4.11 17.80 2.50
C GLU A 165 4.62 19.06 1.76
N VAL A 166 5.95 19.26 1.69
CA VAL A 166 6.57 20.35 0.92
C VAL A 166 6.50 20.08 -0.59
N ASP A 167 6.69 18.83 -1.02
CA ASP A 167 6.51 18.44 -2.42
C ASP A 167 5.02 18.48 -2.86
N GLY A 168 4.10 18.50 -1.89
CA GLY A 168 2.66 18.64 -2.09
C GLY A 168 1.95 17.31 -2.33
N TYR A 169 2.49 16.20 -1.79
CA TYR A 169 1.98 14.83 -2.01
C TYR A 169 1.69 14.55 -3.48
N ARG A 170 2.65 14.88 -4.35
CA ARG A 170 2.52 14.83 -5.80
C ARG A 170 2.12 13.43 -6.27
N LEU A 171 1.10 13.36 -7.11
CA LEU A 171 0.62 12.09 -7.66
C LEU A 171 1.59 11.54 -8.71
N HIS A 172 1.93 10.27 -8.62
CA HIS A 172 2.60 9.54 -9.69
C HIS A 172 1.83 8.26 -10.00
N VAL A 173 1.23 8.21 -11.19
CA VAL A 173 0.60 7.01 -11.75
C VAL A 173 1.16 6.67 -13.13
N SER A 174 1.32 5.39 -13.41
CA SER A 174 1.72 4.91 -14.74
C SER A 174 1.24 3.48 -15.03
N GLY A 175 1.38 3.07 -16.30
CA GLY A 175 0.97 1.74 -16.78
C GLY A 175 -0.53 1.50 -16.66
N PHE A 176 -1.32 2.44 -17.18
CA PHE A 176 -2.78 2.32 -17.21
C PHE A 176 -3.23 1.06 -17.95
N ARG A 177 -4.20 0.36 -17.38
CA ARG A 177 -4.92 -0.79 -17.96
C ARG A 177 -6.42 -0.49 -17.94
N ASN A 178 -7.02 -0.48 -19.12
CA ASN A 178 -8.42 -0.12 -19.27
C ASN A 178 -9.35 -1.24 -18.76
N GLY A 179 -10.13 -0.94 -17.72
CA GLY A 179 -11.21 -1.79 -17.20
C GLY A 179 -12.61 -1.23 -17.49
N GLY A 180 -12.74 -0.38 -18.51
CA GLY A 180 -13.99 0.25 -18.94
C GLY A 180 -14.20 1.68 -18.43
N ALA A 181 -13.48 2.10 -17.38
CA ALA A 181 -13.62 3.46 -16.84
C ALA A 181 -12.83 4.53 -17.61
N GLY A 182 -11.87 4.14 -18.47
CA GLY A 182 -10.95 5.09 -19.09
C GLY A 182 -9.92 5.70 -18.12
N ASP A 183 -8.94 6.40 -18.65
CA ASP A 183 -7.79 6.91 -17.89
C ASP A 183 -7.99 8.36 -17.43
N SER A 184 -8.58 8.59 -16.25
CA SER A 184 -8.70 9.96 -15.72
C SER A 184 -7.51 10.40 -14.86
N LEU A 185 -6.85 9.49 -14.15
CA LEU A 185 -5.72 9.87 -13.28
C LEU A 185 -4.42 10.12 -14.05
N GLY A 186 -4.24 9.49 -15.21
CA GLY A 186 -3.07 9.74 -16.06
C GLY A 186 -2.93 11.21 -16.44
N HIS A 187 -4.05 11.90 -16.67
CA HIS A 187 -4.09 13.33 -17.01
C HIS A 187 -3.68 14.26 -15.85
N VAL A 188 -3.83 13.82 -14.61
CA VAL A 188 -3.45 14.58 -13.40
C VAL A 188 -2.20 14.02 -12.72
N SER A 189 -1.52 13.05 -13.35
CA SER A 189 -0.22 12.56 -12.91
C SER A 189 0.81 13.70 -12.95
N GLY A 190 1.59 13.85 -11.88
CA GLY A 190 2.55 14.94 -11.69
C GLY A 190 1.98 16.19 -10.99
N SER A 191 0.66 16.30 -10.83
CA SER A 191 0.04 17.39 -10.09
C SER A 191 0.26 17.26 -8.58
N LYS A 192 0.31 18.41 -7.89
CA LYS A 192 0.30 18.49 -6.42
C LYS A 192 -1.14 18.39 -5.91
N PHE A 193 -1.29 17.96 -4.66
CA PHE A 193 -2.59 17.95 -4.01
C PHE A 193 -2.98 19.37 -3.60
N SER A 194 -4.26 19.71 -3.72
CA SER A 194 -4.78 21.02 -3.34
C SER A 194 -6.11 20.89 -2.60
N THR A 195 -6.33 21.79 -1.66
CA THR A 195 -7.58 21.95 -0.88
C THR A 195 -8.01 23.42 -0.91
N PHE A 196 -9.21 23.73 -0.44
CA PHE A 196 -9.73 25.10 -0.46
C PHE A 196 -8.86 26.10 0.34
N ASP A 197 -8.12 25.62 1.33
CA ASP A 197 -7.21 26.37 2.21
C ASP A 197 -5.73 26.21 1.87
N LYS A 198 -5.38 25.35 0.90
CA LYS A 198 -4.01 25.19 0.38
C LYS A 198 -4.04 24.96 -1.13
N ASP A 199 -3.91 26.06 -1.87
CA ASP A 199 -3.85 26.05 -3.32
C ASP A 199 -2.43 25.69 -3.80
N GLN A 200 -2.36 24.63 -4.60
CA GLN A 200 -1.12 24.15 -5.22
C GLN A 200 -1.36 23.71 -6.68
N ASP A 201 -2.50 24.13 -7.26
CA ASP A 201 -2.85 23.79 -8.62
C ASP A 201 -2.16 24.75 -9.62
N SER A 202 -2.41 24.56 -10.91
CA SER A 202 -1.74 25.37 -11.96
C SER A 202 -2.64 26.49 -12.51
N ASN A 203 -3.82 26.69 -11.91
CA ASN A 203 -4.73 27.76 -12.27
C ASN A 203 -4.43 29.03 -11.45
N SER A 204 -4.96 30.17 -11.88
CA SER A 204 -4.82 31.44 -11.14
C SER A 204 -5.83 31.59 -10.00
N GLY A 205 -6.87 30.77 -9.97
CA GLY A 205 -7.79 30.62 -8.84
C GLY A 205 -7.73 29.21 -8.26
N ASN A 206 -8.32 29.02 -7.09
CA ASN A 206 -8.26 27.74 -6.38
C ASN A 206 -9.34 26.75 -6.88
N CYS A 207 -8.92 25.73 -7.63
CA CYS A 207 -9.81 24.73 -8.19
C CYS A 207 -10.52 23.92 -7.09
N ALA A 208 -9.82 23.58 -6.01
CA ALA A 208 -10.40 22.84 -4.88
C ALA A 208 -11.51 23.63 -4.17
N SER A 209 -11.39 24.96 -4.10
CA SER A 209 -12.44 25.83 -3.59
C SER A 209 -13.65 25.92 -4.51
N VAL A 210 -13.45 25.86 -5.84
CA VAL A 210 -14.52 26.01 -6.84
C VAL A 210 -15.29 24.71 -7.06
N TYR A 211 -14.59 23.59 -7.21
CA TYR A 211 -15.19 22.30 -7.55
C TYR A 211 -15.44 21.41 -6.33
N GLY A 212 -14.99 21.83 -5.15
CA GLY A 212 -15.16 21.09 -3.91
C GLY A 212 -14.27 19.84 -3.83
N GLY A 213 -13.99 19.42 -2.60
CA GLY A 213 -13.06 18.34 -2.31
C GLY A 213 -11.60 18.71 -2.52
N GLY A 214 -10.73 18.02 -1.79
CA GLY A 214 -9.29 18.04 -2.04
C GLY A 214 -8.92 17.02 -3.11
N PHE A 215 -8.11 17.41 -4.09
CA PHE A 215 -7.65 16.50 -5.14
C PHE A 215 -6.36 16.99 -5.81
N TRP A 216 -5.80 16.16 -6.69
CA TRP A 216 -4.68 16.52 -7.57
C TRP A 216 -5.18 17.33 -8.76
N PHE A 217 -5.49 18.60 -8.54
CA PHE A 217 -5.91 19.50 -9.60
C PHE A 217 -4.70 19.94 -10.45
N ASN A 218 -4.91 20.11 -11.76
CA ASN A 218 -3.92 20.71 -12.67
C ASN A 218 -4.44 22.10 -13.08
N ASN A 219 -4.80 22.31 -14.34
CA ASN A 219 -5.62 23.44 -14.77
C ASN A 219 -7.10 23.15 -14.46
N CYS A 220 -7.39 22.93 -13.17
CA CYS A 220 -8.67 22.49 -12.63
C CYS A 220 -9.18 21.11 -13.10
N LEU A 221 -10.43 21.06 -13.53
CA LEU A 221 -11.25 19.86 -13.45
C LEU A 221 -11.09 19.00 -14.70
N TYR A 222 -10.38 17.88 -14.54
CA TYR A 222 -10.54 16.73 -15.41
C TYR A 222 -11.42 15.68 -14.74
N THR A 223 -11.06 15.25 -13.53
CA THR A 223 -11.83 14.32 -12.71
C THR A 223 -11.86 14.81 -11.27
N ASN A 224 -12.92 14.51 -10.52
CA ASN A 224 -13.03 14.85 -9.11
C ASN A 224 -13.75 13.75 -8.31
N PRO A 225 -13.08 12.63 -7.99
CA PRO A 225 -13.60 11.58 -7.10
C PRO A 225 -14.00 12.07 -5.70
N ASN A 226 -13.48 13.23 -5.29
CA ASN A 226 -13.68 13.80 -3.96
C ASN A 226 -14.71 14.93 -3.94
N GLY A 227 -15.37 15.21 -5.07
CA GLY A 227 -16.40 16.23 -5.17
C GLY A 227 -17.66 15.94 -4.35
N PHE A 228 -18.66 16.81 -4.49
CA PHE A 228 -19.94 16.65 -3.81
C PHE A 228 -20.64 15.37 -4.27
N TYR A 229 -21.29 14.69 -3.33
CA TYR A 229 -22.09 13.52 -3.67
C TYR A 229 -23.46 14.00 -4.17
N LEU A 230 -23.75 13.82 -5.46
CA LEU A 230 -24.88 14.49 -6.13
C LEU A 230 -25.94 13.54 -6.69
N TRP A 231 -25.99 12.29 -6.24
CA TRP A 231 -27.04 11.32 -6.59
C TRP A 231 -27.34 11.21 -8.11
N GLY A 232 -26.31 11.25 -8.95
CA GLY A 232 -26.44 11.10 -10.41
C GLY A 232 -26.61 12.41 -11.17
N LEU A 233 -26.71 13.56 -10.49
CA LEU A 233 -26.77 14.85 -11.17
C LEU A 233 -25.42 15.17 -11.83
N THR A 234 -25.47 15.66 -13.07
CA THR A 234 -24.30 16.13 -13.80
C THR A 234 -23.95 17.54 -13.40
N ARG A 235 -22.88 17.69 -12.62
CA ARG A 235 -22.31 18.99 -12.24
C ARG A 235 -20.80 18.87 -12.10
N THR A 236 -20.09 19.95 -12.44
CA THR A 236 -18.63 20.00 -12.40
C THR A 236 -18.05 19.91 -11.00
N ASP A 237 -18.82 20.25 -9.96
CA ASP A 237 -18.43 20.10 -8.56
C ASP A 237 -18.82 18.72 -7.97
N GLY A 238 -19.35 17.82 -8.79
CA GLY A 238 -19.76 16.48 -8.40
C GLY A 238 -18.62 15.47 -8.30
N CYS A 239 -18.88 14.41 -7.54
CA CYS A 239 -18.08 13.19 -7.53
C CYS A 239 -18.18 12.50 -8.90
N SER A 240 -17.18 12.68 -9.77
CA SER A 240 -17.24 12.23 -11.16
C SER A 240 -15.93 11.62 -11.67
N TRP A 241 -16.02 10.83 -12.73
CA TRP A 241 -14.90 10.24 -13.46
C TRP A 241 -15.08 10.45 -14.96
N TYR A 242 -14.37 11.43 -15.52
CA TYR A 242 -14.70 12.00 -16.82
C TYR A 242 -14.56 11.00 -17.97
N THR A 243 -13.47 10.24 -18.03
CA THR A 243 -13.18 9.35 -19.17
C THR A 243 -14.11 8.17 -19.34
N TRP A 244 -15.01 7.90 -18.39
CA TRP A 244 -15.97 6.81 -18.50
C TRP A 244 -17.16 7.18 -19.38
N LYS A 245 -17.76 8.34 -19.14
CA LYS A 245 -18.97 8.81 -19.84
C LYS A 245 -18.74 10.11 -20.63
N ASN A 246 -17.51 10.63 -20.66
CA ASN A 246 -17.15 11.94 -21.21
C ASN A 246 -18.01 13.08 -20.64
N THR A 247 -18.30 13.00 -19.34
CA THR A 247 -19.16 13.95 -18.62
C THR A 247 -18.81 13.96 -17.14
N TRP A 248 -19.31 14.97 -16.42
CA TRP A 248 -19.22 15.09 -14.96
C TRP A 248 -20.49 14.57 -14.27
N GLU A 249 -21.04 13.47 -14.78
CA GLU A 249 -22.18 12.79 -14.16
C GLU A 249 -21.77 12.26 -12.78
N GLY A 250 -22.59 12.54 -11.77
CA GLY A 250 -22.37 12.07 -10.41
C GLY A 250 -22.35 10.54 -10.33
N ILE A 251 -21.31 10.00 -9.71
CA ILE A 251 -21.12 8.56 -9.53
C ILE A 251 -21.82 8.10 -8.24
N LYS A 252 -22.36 6.87 -8.25
CA LYS A 252 -23.01 6.25 -7.09
C LYS A 252 -21.98 5.70 -6.10
N SER A 253 -20.99 4.95 -6.58
CA SER A 253 -19.89 4.55 -5.70
C SER A 253 -18.55 4.62 -6.40
N ILE A 254 -17.53 5.04 -5.66
CA ILE A 254 -16.14 5.04 -6.11
C ILE A 254 -15.26 4.55 -4.97
N SER A 255 -14.31 3.67 -5.28
CA SER A 255 -13.35 3.15 -4.32
C SER A 255 -11.97 3.13 -4.93
N MET A 256 -11.02 3.82 -4.31
CA MET A 256 -9.61 3.78 -4.70
C MET A 256 -8.85 2.88 -3.72
N LYS A 257 -8.13 1.90 -4.27
CA LYS A 257 -7.47 0.87 -3.48
C LYS A 257 -6.14 0.47 -4.09
N ILE A 258 -5.17 0.19 -3.22
CA ILE A 258 -3.80 -0.15 -3.61
C ILE A 258 -3.43 -1.56 -3.16
N ARG A 259 -2.59 -2.22 -3.95
CA ARG A 259 -2.04 -3.53 -3.61
C ARG A 259 -0.55 -3.60 -3.93
N PRO A 260 0.29 -4.22 -3.08
CA PRO A 260 1.71 -4.37 -3.39
C PRO A 260 1.95 -5.17 -4.67
N VAL A 261 2.83 -4.69 -5.53
CA VAL A 261 3.30 -5.41 -6.72
C VAL A 261 4.55 -6.18 -6.34
N PHE A 262 4.48 -7.50 -6.41
CA PHE A 262 5.64 -8.36 -6.19
C PHE A 262 6.47 -8.42 -7.48
N LEU A 263 7.80 -8.29 -7.34
CA LEU A 263 8.76 -8.20 -8.45
C LEU A 263 8.72 -9.39 -9.43
N SER A 264 8.02 -10.49 -9.11
CA SER A 264 7.83 -11.61 -10.04
C SER A 264 6.94 -11.29 -11.25
N GLN A 265 6.23 -10.16 -11.27
CA GLN A 265 5.47 -9.68 -12.44
C GLN A 265 6.24 -8.68 -13.32
N PHE A 266 7.38 -8.18 -12.84
CA PHE A 266 8.37 -7.55 -13.72
C PHE A 266 9.27 -8.68 -14.20
N GLY A 267 8.97 -9.20 -15.39
CA GLY A 267 9.84 -10.15 -16.07
C GLY A 267 11.26 -9.59 -16.08
N LEU A 268 12.11 -10.12 -15.21
CA LEU A 268 13.50 -10.28 -15.56
C LEU A 268 13.46 -11.24 -16.75
N GLU A 269 13.55 -10.69 -17.95
CA GLU A 269 14.21 -11.38 -19.05
C GLU A 269 15.64 -11.66 -18.59
N ILE A 270 15.81 -12.71 -17.81
CA ILE A 270 17.08 -13.40 -17.73
C ILE A 270 17.10 -14.27 -18.99
N ASN A 271 17.44 -13.64 -20.12
CA ASN A 271 17.79 -14.38 -21.32
C ASN A 271 18.93 -15.32 -20.98
N GLN A 272 18.63 -16.62 -21.07
CA GLN A 272 19.52 -17.72 -21.45
C GLN A 272 21.03 -17.46 -21.22
N LEU A 273 21.52 -17.80 -20.03
CA LEU A 273 22.78 -18.53 -19.95
C LEU A 273 22.40 -20.01 -19.90
N THR A 274 22.77 -20.69 -20.97
CA THR A 274 22.65 -22.12 -21.24
C THR A 274 22.66 -22.99 -19.99
N GLU A 275 21.74 -23.96 -19.97
CA GLU A 275 21.82 -25.16 -19.13
C GLU A 275 23.18 -25.84 -19.34
N ASP A 276 24.14 -25.59 -18.45
CA ASP A 276 25.18 -26.57 -18.17
C ASP A 276 24.74 -27.37 -16.94
N LYS A 277 24.19 -28.54 -17.26
CA LYS A 277 23.84 -29.62 -16.36
C LYS A 277 24.98 -29.86 -15.36
N PRO A 278 24.77 -29.83 -14.03
CA PRO A 278 25.82 -30.21 -13.10
C PRO A 278 26.04 -31.72 -13.25
N GLN A 279 27.10 -32.07 -13.98
CA GLN A 279 27.62 -33.41 -14.05
C GLN A 279 28.11 -33.78 -12.64
N SER A 280 27.58 -34.89 -12.12
CA SER A 280 27.89 -35.43 -10.80
C SER A 280 29.39 -35.48 -10.55
N SER A 281 29.90 -34.59 -9.71
CA SER A 281 31.27 -34.66 -9.22
C SER A 281 31.29 -35.64 -8.05
N LYS A 282 31.72 -36.88 -8.31
CA LYS A 282 32.04 -37.87 -7.27
C LYS A 282 33.10 -37.28 -6.35
N CYS A 283 32.82 -37.16 -5.04
CA CYS A 283 33.85 -37.05 -4.02
C CYS A 283 34.72 -38.31 -4.06
N ILE A 284 35.95 -38.19 -4.57
CA ILE A 284 36.98 -39.20 -4.40
C ILE A 284 37.87 -38.74 -3.25
N ILE A 285 37.72 -39.38 -2.09
CA ILE A 285 38.67 -39.28 -0.99
C ILE A 285 39.94 -40.00 -1.46
N ARG A 286 41.01 -39.24 -1.78
CA ARG A 286 42.36 -39.81 -1.89
C ARG A 286 43.07 -39.59 -0.55
N SER A 287 43.33 -40.70 0.13
CA SER A 287 44.22 -40.79 1.28
C SER A 287 45.63 -40.29 0.94
N PRO A 288 46.30 -39.53 1.83
CA PRO A 288 47.71 -39.21 1.67
C PRO A 288 48.60 -40.43 1.98
N PRO A 289 49.78 -40.57 1.35
CA PRO A 289 50.70 -41.67 1.64
C PRO A 289 51.40 -41.46 3.00
N LEU A 290 51.54 -42.56 3.74
CA LEU A 290 52.40 -42.69 4.91
C LEU A 290 53.88 -42.66 4.50
N SER A 291 54.68 -41.79 5.12
CA SER A 291 56.08 -42.10 5.46
C SER A 291 56.54 -41.29 6.67
N LEU A 292 57.13 -42.00 7.64
CA LEU A 292 57.52 -41.58 8.98
C LEU A 292 58.72 -40.61 9.02
N SER A 293 58.76 -39.70 10.00
CA SER A 293 59.74 -39.75 11.11
C SER A 293 59.64 -38.56 12.09
N VAL A 294 59.37 -38.92 13.36
CA VAL A 294 59.96 -38.48 14.65
C VAL A 294 60.16 -36.98 14.94
N CYS A 295 59.47 -36.51 15.99
CA CYS A 295 59.71 -35.25 16.72
C CYS A 295 60.98 -35.29 17.58
N PRO A 296 61.58 -34.12 17.88
CA PRO A 296 61.54 -33.70 19.28
C PRO A 296 61.23 -32.20 19.48
N ASP A 297 60.98 -31.89 20.76
CA ASP A 297 60.24 -30.77 21.32
C ASP A 297 60.85 -29.36 21.25
N SER A 298 59.97 -28.40 21.55
CA SER A 298 60.14 -27.24 22.44
C SER A 298 60.16 -25.82 21.81
N GLU A 299 59.08 -25.09 22.14
CA GLU A 299 59.01 -23.71 22.65
C GLU A 299 59.86 -22.59 22.00
N THR A 300 59.19 -21.57 21.44
CA THR A 300 59.00 -20.23 22.07
C THR A 300 58.68 -19.09 21.06
N THR A 301 57.57 -18.41 21.33
CA THR A 301 57.27 -16.95 21.29
C THR A 301 57.58 -16.01 20.10
N TYR A 302 56.48 -15.46 19.54
CA TYR A 302 56.17 -14.06 19.09
C TYR A 302 57.04 -13.34 18.02
N PRO A 303 56.58 -12.20 17.44
CA PRO A 303 55.28 -11.85 16.82
C PRO A 303 55.45 -11.19 15.42
N LYS A 304 54.35 -10.99 14.67
CA LYS A 304 53.99 -9.75 13.92
C LYS A 304 52.81 -9.97 12.96
N ALA A 305 51.72 -9.25 13.19
CA ALA A 305 50.79 -8.78 12.14
C ALA A 305 51.40 -7.48 11.52
N PRO A 306 51.01 -6.97 10.32
CA PRO A 306 49.67 -7.05 9.74
C PRO A 306 49.54 -7.17 8.19
N SER A 307 48.28 -7.25 7.76
CA SER A 307 47.68 -6.84 6.47
C SER A 307 47.91 -7.68 5.21
N THR A 308 46.81 -8.20 4.67
CA THR A 308 46.66 -8.58 3.24
C THR A 308 45.16 -8.43 2.92
N LEU A 309 44.71 -7.34 2.29
CA LEU A 309 44.59 -7.15 0.83
C LEU A 309 43.94 -8.36 0.13
N CYS A 310 42.61 -8.33 0.01
CA CYS A 310 41.89 -9.15 -0.96
C CYS A 310 42.06 -8.52 -2.34
N VAL A 311 42.62 -9.28 -3.28
CA VAL A 311 42.51 -9.02 -4.73
C VAL A 311 41.86 -10.25 -5.35
N TRP A 312 40.91 -9.96 -6.24
CA TRP A 312 40.02 -10.88 -6.93
C TRP A 312 40.75 -11.82 -7.91
N ALA A 313 40.19 -13.00 -8.10
CA ALA A 313 40.25 -13.76 -9.34
C ALA A 313 38.87 -14.40 -9.58
#